data_AF-A0A142L3F8-F1
#
_entry.id   AF-A0A142L3F8-F1
#
_cell.length_a   1.000
_cell.length_b   1.000
_cell.length_c   1.000
_cell.angle_alpha   90.00
_cell.angle_beta   90.00
_cell.angle_gamma   90.00
#
_symmetry.space_group_name_H-M   'P 1'
#
loop_
_entity.id
_entity.type
_entity.pdbx_description
1 polymer ?
#
loop_
_entity_poly.entity_id
_entity_poly.type
_entity_poly.pdbx_seq_one_letter_code
_entity_poly.pdbx_strand_id
1 'polypeptide(L)'
;MAVISGSPIDLFAGLGFIAVFAGAVNKPIACTLMGIELFGTEYTVYFAIACFTAYYFSGHSGIYHSQQLAVSKFHQEKEAELTPIETKET
;
A
#
# COMPACT_ATOMS: atom_id res chain seq x y z
N MET A 1 -12.95 19.22 -1.28
CA MET A 1 -11.81 19.75 -2.06
C MET A 1 -12.20 20.11 -3.48
N ALA A 2 -12.79 19.21 -4.28
CA ALA A 2 -13.25 19.50 -5.64
C ALA A 2 -14.08 20.80 -5.78
N VAL A 3 -15.06 21.00 -4.90
CA VAL A 3 -15.92 22.21 -4.89
C VAL A 3 -15.14 23.50 -4.62
N ILE A 4 -14.04 23.41 -3.86
CA ILE A 4 -13.21 24.55 -3.48
C ILE A 4 -12.18 24.86 -4.57
N SER A 5 -11.64 23.83 -5.24
CA SER A 5 -10.64 23.97 -6.30
C SER A 5 -11.23 24.13 -7.71
N GLY A 6 -12.55 23.98 -7.88
CA GLY A 6 -13.21 24.04 -9.19
C GLY A 6 -12.88 22.86 -10.12
N SER A 7 -12.34 21.78 -9.57
CA SER A 7 -11.91 20.59 -10.30
C SER A 7 -13.05 19.55 -10.40
N PRO A 8 -13.00 18.61 -11.37
CA PRO A 8 -14.02 17.56 -11.48
C PRO A 8 -14.21 16.77 -10.18
N ILE A 9 -15.47 16.52 -9.82
CA ILE A 9 -15.84 15.75 -8.62
C ILE A 9 -15.35 14.30 -8.72
N ASP A 10 -15.39 13.73 -9.92
CA ASP A 10 -15.05 12.33 -10.22
C ASP A 10 -13.57 12.04 -9.96
N LEU A 11 -12.69 13.02 -10.25
CA LEU A 11 -11.27 12.91 -9.96
C LEU A 11 -11.01 12.72 -8.46
N PHE A 12 -11.59 13.58 -7.63
CA PHE A 12 -11.39 13.52 -6.18
C PHE A 12 -12.08 12.30 -5.55
N ALA A 13 -13.23 11.89 -6.08
CA ALA A 13 -13.91 10.66 -5.66
C ALA A 13 -13.06 9.43 -5.96
N GLY A 14 -12.53 9.32 -7.19
CA GLY A 14 -11.64 8.23 -7.60
C GLY A 14 -10.34 8.20 -6.79
N LEU A 15 -9.70 9.35 -6.58
CA LEU A 15 -8.49 9.45 -5.77
C LEU A 15 -8.71 8.95 -4.33
N GLY A 16 -9.82 9.35 -3.69
CA GLY A 16 -10.14 8.90 -2.33
C GLY A 16 -10.42 7.40 -2.26
N PHE A 17 -11.22 6.88 -3.20
CA PHE A 17 -11.54 5.45 -3.27
C PHE A 17 -10.28 4.58 -3.46
N ILE A 18 -9.45 4.94 -4.44
CA ILE A 18 -8.21 4.21 -4.77
C ILE A 18 -7.22 4.31 -3.62
N ALA A 19 -7.04 5.49 -3.01
CA ALA A 19 -6.10 5.66 -1.90
C ALA A 19 -6.48 4.79 -0.68
N VAL A 20 -7.75 4.76 -0.28
CA VAL A 20 -8.19 3.93 0.85
C VAL A 20 -8.01 2.45 0.55
N PHE A 21 -8.43 2.00 -0.65
CA PHE A 21 -8.30 0.61 -1.03
C PHE A 21 -6.82 0.19 -1.12
N ALA A 22 -5.97 0.99 -1.74
CA ALA A 22 -4.53 0.77 -1.85
C ALA A 22 -3.79 0.74 -0.51
N GLY A 23 -4.30 1.43 0.50
CA GLY A 23 -3.80 1.29 1.87
C GLY A 23 -4.20 -0.07 2.44
N ALA A 24 -5.48 -0.40 2.39
CA ALA A 24 -6.00 -1.65 2.94
C ALA A 24 -5.43 -2.91 2.28
N VAL A 25 -5.15 -2.86 0.97
CA VAL A 25 -4.58 -3.99 0.22
C VAL A 25 -3.11 -3.74 -0.14
N ASN A 26 -2.28 -4.74 0.07
CA ASN A 26 -0.86 -4.68 -0.32
C ASN A 26 -0.65 -4.93 -1.83
N LYS A 27 -1.55 -4.44 -2.70
CA LYS A 27 -1.50 -4.66 -4.16
C LYS A 27 -1.81 -3.37 -4.95
N PRO A 28 -0.83 -2.46 -5.08
CA PRO A 28 -1.05 -1.15 -5.70
C PRO A 28 -1.29 -1.23 -7.22
N ILE A 29 -0.68 -2.19 -7.92
CA ILE A 29 -0.87 -2.36 -9.38
C ILE A 29 -2.32 -2.74 -9.70
N ALA A 30 -2.87 -3.73 -8.98
CA ALA A 30 -4.26 -4.14 -9.15
C ALA A 30 -5.22 -3.02 -8.78
N CYS A 31 -4.93 -2.28 -7.70
CA CYS A 31 -5.74 -1.15 -7.28
C CYS A 31 -5.72 0.00 -8.31
N THR A 32 -4.60 0.21 -8.99
CA THR A 32 -4.50 1.23 -10.06
C THR A 32 -5.34 0.82 -11.28
N LEU A 33 -5.25 -0.44 -11.72
CA LEU A 33 -6.07 -0.94 -12.84
C LEU A 33 -7.56 -0.85 -12.54
N MET A 34 -7.97 -1.30 -11.34
CA MET A 34 -9.34 -1.15 -10.85
C MET A 34 -9.81 0.32 -10.92
N GLY A 35 -8.96 1.27 -10.51
CA GLY A 35 -9.25 2.69 -10.59
C GLY A 35 -9.47 3.19 -12.03
N ILE A 36 -8.63 2.75 -12.96
CA ILE A 36 -8.73 3.09 -14.38
C ILE A 36 -10.02 2.53 -14.98
N GLU A 37 -10.40 1.29 -14.64
CA GLU A 37 -11.62 0.66 -15.14
C GLU A 37 -12.89 1.34 -14.61
N LEU A 38 -12.86 1.85 -13.38
CA LEU A 38 -14.02 2.51 -12.76
C LEU A 38 -14.17 3.99 -13.13
N PHE A 39 -13.07 4.73 -13.23
CA PHE A 39 -13.08 6.19 -13.40
C PHE A 39 -12.52 6.67 -14.74
N GLY A 40 -12.08 5.74 -15.60
CA GLY A 40 -11.53 6.04 -16.92
C GLY A 40 -10.02 6.32 -16.91
N THR A 41 -9.45 6.46 -18.12
CA THR A 41 -7.99 6.56 -18.32
C THR A 41 -7.43 7.98 -18.21
N GLU A 42 -8.29 9.01 -18.18
CA GLU A 42 -7.89 10.43 -18.26
C GLU A 42 -6.93 10.83 -17.12
N TYR A 43 -7.15 10.30 -15.91
CA TYR A 43 -6.38 10.64 -14.71
C TYR A 43 -5.50 9.50 -14.18
N THR A 44 -5.13 8.56 -15.05
CA THR A 44 -4.38 7.34 -14.69
C THR A 44 -3.13 7.62 -13.85
N VAL A 45 -2.37 8.66 -14.20
CA VAL A 45 -1.13 9.02 -13.48
C VAL A 45 -1.43 9.47 -12.05
N TYR A 46 -2.51 10.24 -11.85
CA TYR A 46 -2.91 10.68 -10.51
C TYR A 46 -3.38 9.51 -9.65
N PHE A 47 -4.12 8.57 -10.24
CA PHE A 47 -4.53 7.33 -9.57
C PHE A 47 -3.34 6.49 -9.13
N ALA A 48 -2.34 6.32 -9.99
CA ALA A 48 -1.11 5.61 -9.66
C ALA A 48 -0.39 6.29 -8.48
N ILE A 49 -0.17 7.61 -8.55
CA ILE A 49 0.53 8.35 -7.50
C ILE A 49 -0.19 8.22 -6.15
N ALA A 50 -1.51 8.42 -6.12
CA ALA A 50 -2.30 8.28 -4.90
C ALA A 50 -2.24 6.86 -4.34
N CYS A 51 -2.34 5.86 -5.21
CA CYS A 51 -2.25 4.45 -4.86
C CYS A 51 -0.90 4.10 -4.22
N PHE A 52 0.21 4.46 -4.86
CA PHE A 52 1.56 4.18 -4.34
C PHE A 52 1.85 4.95 -3.04
N THR A 53 1.40 6.20 -2.95
CA THR A 53 1.54 7.00 -1.74
C THR A 53 0.82 6.33 -0.57
N ALA A 54 -0.45 5.96 -0.74
CA ALA A 54 -1.21 5.28 0.31
C ALA A 54 -0.62 3.90 0.68
N TYR A 55 -0.20 3.12 -0.32
CA TYR A 55 0.48 1.83 -0.11
C TYR A 55 1.76 1.96 0.71
N TYR A 56 2.52 3.04 0.52
CA TYR A 56 3.74 3.32 1.27
C TYR A 56 3.44 3.64 2.74
N PHE A 57 2.41 4.47 2.99
CA PHE A 57 2.01 4.83 4.37
C PHE A 57 1.28 3.71 5.12
N SER A 58 0.69 2.72 4.44
CA SER A 58 -0.13 1.70 5.10
C SER A 58 0.66 0.55 5.75
N GLY A 59 1.99 0.53 5.66
CA GLY A 59 2.79 -0.49 6.31
C GLY A 59 2.81 -1.83 5.55
N HIS A 60 3.20 -2.92 6.23
CA HIS A 60 3.39 -4.25 5.59
C HIS A 60 2.17 -5.18 5.66
N SER A 61 1.20 -4.86 6.52
CA SER A 61 0.01 -5.68 6.72
C SER A 61 -1.15 -5.16 5.88
N GLY A 62 -1.84 -6.07 5.19
CA GLY A 62 -3.07 -5.78 4.45
C GLY A 62 -4.24 -6.55 5.04
N ILE A 63 -5.45 -6.31 4.53
CA ILE A 63 -6.68 -6.98 5.01
C ILE A 63 -6.68 -8.50 4.79
N TYR A 64 -5.79 -9.02 3.94
CA TYR A 64 -5.70 -10.45 3.62
C TYR A 64 -4.54 -11.10 4.39
N HIS A 65 -4.86 -11.84 5.45
CA HIS A 65 -3.86 -12.57 6.25
C HIS A 65 -3.15 -13.70 5.49
N SER A 66 -3.80 -14.26 4.45
CA SER A 66 -3.23 -15.29 3.57
C SER A 66 -2.41 -14.72 2.41
N GLN A 67 -2.25 -13.39 2.33
CA GLN A 67 -1.46 -12.78 1.28
C GLN A 67 0.02 -13.16 1.43
N GLN A 68 0.54 -13.91 0.47
CA GLN A 68 1.97 -14.21 0.40
C GLN A 68 2.73 -12.98 -0.11
N LEU A 69 3.59 -12.43 0.72
CA LEU A 69 4.45 -11.29 0.39
C LEU A 69 5.80 -11.85 -0.06
N ALA A 70 6.08 -11.79 -1.36
CA ALA A 70 7.35 -12.27 -1.91
C ALA A 70 8.55 -11.41 -1.45
N VAL A 71 8.31 -10.12 -1.17
CA VAL A 71 9.32 -9.16 -0.71
C VAL A 71 8.71 -8.31 0.40
N SER A 72 9.39 -8.21 1.53
CA SER A 72 8.97 -7.33 2.62
C SER A 72 9.15 -5.86 2.23
N LYS A 73 8.17 -4.99 2.55
CA LYS A 73 8.28 -3.54 2.32
C LYS A 73 9.34 -2.89 3.22
N PHE A 74 9.62 -3.51 4.37
CA PHE A 74 10.65 -3.08 5.31
C PHE A 74 11.66 -4.21 5.51
N HIS A 75 12.95 -3.88 5.45
CA HIS A 75 14.00 -4.79 5.89
C HIS A 75 13.84 -4.95 7.41
N GLN A 76 13.26 -6.07 7.86
CA GLN A 76 13.31 -6.44 9.26
C GLN A 76 14.73 -6.96 9.50
N GLU A 77 15.63 -6.12 9.99
CA GLU A 77 16.89 -6.58 10.55
C GLU A 77 16.54 -7.36 11.81
N LYS A 78 16.52 -8.69 11.68
CA LYS A 78 16.23 -9.59 12.79
C LYS A 78 17.51 -9.65 13.62
N GLU A 79 17.58 -8.86 14.68
CA GLU A 79 18.65 -8.96 15.68
C GLU A 79 18.73 -10.43 16.10
N ALA A 80 19.83 -11.10 15.76
CA ALA A 80 20.06 -12.48 16.13
C ALA A 80 20.19 -12.53 17.64
N GLU A 81 19.15 -13.05 18.31
CA GLU A 81 19.18 -13.41 19.72
C GLU A 81 20.34 -14.39 19.93
N LEU A 82 21.46 -13.86 20.40
CA LEU A 82 22.65 -14.60 20.77
C LEU A 82 22.31 -15.36 22.07
N THR A 83 21.86 -16.59 21.94
CA THR A 83 21.72 -17.49 23.10
C THR A 83 23.12 -17.70 23.69
N PRO A 84 23.38 -17.35 24.96
CA PRO A 84 24.67 -17.63 25.58
C PRO A 84 24.86 -19.14 25.66
N ILE A 85 25.92 -19.61 25.00
CA ILE A 85 26.39 -20.99 24.99
C ILE A 85 26.68 -21.39 26.43
N GLU A 86 25.87 -22.31 26.94
CA GLU A 86 26.05 -22.99 28.22
C GLU A 86 27.48 -23.55 28.28
N THR A 87 28.36 -22.86 29.02
CA THR A 87 29.72 -23.29 29.30
C THR A 87 29.77 -23.69 30.77
N LYS A 88 29.70 -25.00 31.04
CA LYS A 88 30.53 -25.76 32.00
C LYS A 88 29.85 -27.06 32.42
N GLU A 89 30.13 -28.13 31.67
CA GLU A 89 30.48 -29.41 32.29
C GLU A 89 32.00 -29.59 32.14
N THR A 90 32.75 -29.13 33.15
CA THR A 90 34.02 -29.70 33.67
C THR A 90 34.53 -28.86 34.84
#